data_AF-L8GUT5-F1
#
_entry.id   AF-L8GUT5-F1
#
_cell.length_a   1.000
_cell.length_b   1.000
_cell.length_c   1.000
_cell.angle_alpha   90.00
_cell.angle_beta   90.00
_cell.angle_gamma   90.00
#
_symmetry.space_group_name_H-M   'P 1'
#
loop_
_entity.id
_entity.type
_entity.pdbx_description
1 polymer ?
#
loop_
_entity_poly.entity_id
_entity_poly.type
_entity_poly.pdbx_seq_one_letter_code
_entity_poly.pdbx_strand_id
1 'polypeptide(L)'
;MKAVLFLFALFLAVPLLVQADTCGGNCPSNDCSSCPCGYSSSYVDVGSACSQFSGWDQGCCQCIANHESGGNLNAANQNYDGSYDIGLWQINDQNWGQCSGGNAPCDFNSNLNCAIKVWSWGGNSFRLWSTCSACGCC
;
A
#
# COMPACT_ATOMS: atom_id res chain seq x y z
N MET A 1 -67.30 -5.40 22.30
CA MET A 1 -66.60 -5.67 21.02
C MET A 1 -65.26 -4.94 21.10
N LYS A 2 -64.13 -5.68 21.07
CA LYS A 2 -62.78 -5.15 21.30
C LYS A 2 -62.16 -4.78 19.95
N ALA A 3 -61.84 -3.50 19.73
CA ALA A 3 -61.08 -3.07 18.57
C ALA A 3 -59.58 -3.26 18.86
N VAL A 4 -58.92 -4.12 18.07
CA VAL A 4 -57.47 -4.34 18.12
C VAL A 4 -56.83 -3.34 17.17
N LEU A 5 -56.07 -2.40 17.73
CA LEU A 5 -55.30 -1.41 16.99
C LEU A 5 -54.02 -2.08 16.46
N PHE A 6 -53.88 -2.23 15.15
CA PHE A 6 -52.64 -2.69 14.52
C PHE A 6 -51.67 -1.52 14.41
N LEU A 7 -50.60 -1.52 15.22
CA LEU A 7 -49.44 -0.65 15.04
C LEU A 7 -48.57 -1.19 13.89
N PHE A 8 -48.55 -0.49 12.77
CA PHE A 8 -47.54 -0.67 11.74
C PHE A 8 -46.24 0.01 12.18
N ALA A 9 -45.25 -0.78 12.60
CA ALA A 9 -43.89 -0.29 12.82
C ALA A 9 -43.20 -0.09 11.45
N LEU A 10 -43.03 1.17 11.05
CA LEU A 10 -42.27 1.55 9.86
C LEU A 10 -40.76 1.44 10.20
N PHE A 11 -40.13 0.33 9.84
CA PHE A 11 -38.68 0.19 9.91
C PHE A 11 -38.03 1.07 8.82
N LEU A 12 -37.50 2.23 9.22
CA LEU A 12 -36.60 3.03 8.39
C LEU A 12 -35.28 2.25 8.21
N ALA A 13 -35.12 1.61 7.06
CA ALA A 13 -33.84 1.04 6.64
C ALA A 13 -32.86 2.20 6.39
N VAL A 14 -31.88 2.36 7.28
CA VAL A 14 -30.73 3.25 7.04
C VAL A 14 -29.86 2.55 5.99
N PRO A 15 -29.68 3.09 4.77
CA PRO A 15 -28.70 2.54 3.86
C PRO A 15 -27.32 2.75 4.47
N LEU A 16 -26.67 1.66 4.87
CA LEU A 16 -25.23 1.65 5.12
C LEU A 16 -24.56 2.08 3.81
N LEU A 17 -24.00 3.28 3.79
CA LEU A 17 -23.09 3.73 2.74
C LEU A 17 -21.84 2.83 2.82
N VAL A 18 -21.87 1.72 2.08
CA VAL A 18 -20.66 0.98 1.75
C VAL A 18 -19.85 1.91 0.86
N GLN A 19 -18.84 2.56 1.43
CA GLN A 19 -17.80 3.21 0.64
C GLN A 19 -17.24 2.12 -0.27
N ALA A 20 -17.45 2.25 -1.58
CA ALA A 20 -16.87 1.31 -2.53
C ALA A 20 -15.35 1.36 -2.38
N ASP A 21 -14.72 0.22 -2.11
CA ASP A 21 -13.28 0.13 -1.92
C ASP A 21 -12.56 0.65 -3.17
N THR A 22 -11.96 1.82 -3.00
CA THR A 22 -11.20 2.50 -4.03
C THR A 22 -9.95 1.66 -4.22
N CYS A 23 -9.82 1.08 -5.42
CA CYS A 23 -8.77 0.13 -5.79
C CYS A 23 -8.89 -1.28 -5.20
N GLY A 24 -10.09 -1.73 -4.80
CA GLY A 24 -10.29 -3.12 -4.36
C GLY A 24 -9.46 -3.49 -3.11
N GLY A 25 -9.27 -2.51 -2.22
CA GLY A 25 -8.49 -2.65 -0.99
C GLY A 25 -7.00 -2.36 -1.15
N ASN A 26 -6.51 -2.07 -2.36
CA ASN A 26 -5.12 -1.67 -2.58
C ASN A 26 -4.79 -0.28 -2.04
N CYS A 27 -5.80 0.59 -1.88
CA CYS A 27 -5.69 1.88 -1.20
C CYS A 27 -6.51 1.83 0.09
N PRO A 28 -5.93 1.40 1.23
CA PRO A 28 -6.69 1.11 2.44
C PRO A 28 -7.41 2.34 3.01
N SER A 29 -6.82 3.53 2.83
CA SER A 29 -7.41 4.81 3.24
C SER A 29 -8.58 5.26 2.36
N ASN A 30 -8.81 4.57 1.24
CA ASN A 30 -9.91 4.82 0.32
C ASN A 30 -9.93 6.27 -0.22
N ASP A 31 -8.75 6.88 -0.34
CA ASP A 31 -8.54 8.29 -0.72
C ASP A 31 -7.73 8.45 -2.01
N CYS A 32 -7.24 7.35 -2.59
CA CYS A 32 -6.56 7.37 -3.89
C CYS A 32 -7.52 7.73 -5.03
N SER A 33 -7.14 8.70 -5.85
CA SER A 33 -7.91 9.12 -7.03
C SER A 33 -7.83 8.14 -8.21
N SER A 34 -6.88 7.22 -8.17
CA SER A 34 -6.62 6.21 -9.21
C SER A 34 -5.98 4.96 -8.63
N CYS A 35 -5.91 3.90 -9.44
CA CYS A 35 -5.35 2.60 -9.04
C CYS A 35 -4.24 2.20 -10.01
N PRO A 36 -3.00 2.70 -9.83
CA PRO A 36 -1.92 2.52 -10.82
C PRO A 36 -1.61 1.06 -11.14
N CYS A 37 -1.77 0.16 -10.17
CA CYS A 37 -1.58 -1.29 -10.33
C CYS A 37 -2.89 -2.09 -10.45
N GLY A 38 -4.00 -1.41 -10.71
CA GLY A 38 -5.32 -2.01 -10.83
C GLY A 38 -6.01 -2.31 -9.49
N TYR A 39 -7.08 -3.09 -9.57
CA TYR A 39 -8.04 -3.30 -8.48
C TYR A 39 -7.88 -4.63 -7.74
N SER A 40 -6.97 -5.50 -8.19
CA SER A 40 -6.70 -6.77 -7.51
C SER A 40 -5.55 -6.61 -6.54
N SER A 41 -5.68 -7.13 -5.32
CA SER A 41 -4.56 -7.31 -4.41
C SER A 41 -3.60 -8.39 -4.89
N SER A 42 -2.32 -8.25 -4.54
CA SER A 42 -1.27 -9.22 -4.88
C SER A 42 -0.34 -9.40 -3.69
N TYR A 43 -0.58 -10.42 -2.85
CA TYR A 43 0.22 -10.64 -1.66
C TYR A 43 1.42 -11.55 -1.94
N VAL A 44 2.57 -11.19 -1.38
CA VAL A 44 3.79 -11.99 -1.42
C VAL A 44 4.30 -12.30 -0.03
N ASP A 45 5.11 -13.34 0.11
CA ASP A 45 5.84 -13.61 1.35
C ASP A 45 6.97 -12.58 1.52
N VAL A 46 6.84 -11.72 2.53
CA VAL A 46 7.77 -10.59 2.77
C VAL A 46 9.19 -11.08 3.06
N GLY A 47 9.35 -12.18 3.79
CA GLY A 47 10.66 -12.76 4.07
C GLY A 47 11.37 -13.22 2.80
N SER A 48 10.66 -13.95 1.94
CA SER A 48 11.15 -14.40 0.64
C SER A 48 11.47 -13.24 -0.28
N ALA A 49 10.64 -12.19 -0.30
CA ALA A 49 10.88 -10.97 -1.06
C ALA A 49 12.17 -10.26 -0.64
N CYS A 50 12.33 -10.01 0.67
CA CYS A 50 13.52 -9.37 1.23
C CYS A 50 14.81 -10.18 1.00
N SER A 51 14.71 -11.51 0.99
CA SER A 51 15.86 -12.39 0.75
C SER A 51 16.40 -12.34 -0.68
N GLN A 52 15.66 -11.76 -1.64
CA GLN A 52 16.12 -11.61 -3.03
C GLN A 52 17.30 -10.64 -3.17
N PHE A 53 17.57 -9.80 -2.16
CA PHE A 53 18.72 -8.91 -2.14
C PHE A 53 19.47 -9.00 -0.81
N SER A 54 20.72 -9.48 -0.88
CA SER A 54 21.57 -9.70 0.29
C SER A 54 22.20 -8.43 0.88
N GLY A 55 22.05 -7.27 0.21
CA GLY A 55 22.58 -6.00 0.73
C GLY A 55 21.79 -5.41 1.89
N TRP A 56 20.55 -5.87 2.11
CA TRP A 56 19.71 -5.40 3.19
C TRP A 56 19.92 -6.18 4.49
N ASP A 57 19.87 -5.46 5.61
CA ASP A 57 19.49 -6.09 6.87
C ASP A 57 18.08 -6.66 6.71
N GLN A 58 17.95 -7.97 6.93
CA GLN A 58 16.72 -8.70 6.64
C GLN A 58 15.59 -8.33 7.61
N GLY A 59 15.92 -8.03 8.88
CA GLY A 59 14.93 -7.55 9.84
C GLY A 59 14.37 -6.19 9.44
N CYS A 60 15.26 -5.29 9.01
CA CYS A 60 14.87 -3.98 8.50
C CYS A 60 13.98 -4.07 7.26
N CYS A 61 14.40 -4.84 6.24
CA CYS A 61 13.58 -4.97 5.03
C CYS A 61 12.18 -5.51 5.37
N GLN A 62 12.09 -6.54 6.21
CA GLN A 62 10.81 -7.14 6.56
C GLN A 62 9.94 -6.18 7.37
N CYS A 63 10.51 -5.43 8.30
CA CYS A 63 9.77 -4.42 9.06
C CYS A 63 9.21 -3.33 8.14
N ILE A 64 10.06 -2.77 7.27
CA ILE A 64 9.65 -1.73 6.30
C ILE A 64 8.54 -2.26 5.41
N ALA A 65 8.74 -3.37 4.70
CA ALA A 65 7.73 -3.88 3.76
C ALA A 65 6.38 -4.22 4.43
N ASN A 66 6.40 -4.71 5.67
CA ASN A 66 5.15 -4.94 6.43
C ASN A 66 4.46 -3.64 6.83
N HIS A 67 5.21 -2.61 7.26
CA HIS A 67 4.63 -1.31 7.59
C HIS A 67 4.10 -0.57 6.36
N GLU A 68 4.83 -0.65 5.25
CA GLU A 68 4.53 0.08 4.03
C GLU A 68 3.32 -0.53 3.28
N SER A 69 3.20 -1.86 3.21
CA SER A 69 2.17 -2.49 2.37
C SER A 69 1.48 -3.72 2.96
N GLY A 70 1.93 -4.21 4.12
CA GLY A 70 1.45 -5.49 4.67
C GLY A 70 1.70 -6.69 3.74
N GLY A 71 2.68 -6.59 2.83
CA GLY A 71 2.98 -7.63 1.84
C GLY A 71 2.19 -7.52 0.52
N ASN A 72 1.36 -6.49 0.34
CA ASN A 72 0.60 -6.29 -0.90
C ASN A 72 1.45 -5.56 -1.95
N LEU A 73 1.89 -6.28 -2.98
CA LEU A 73 2.64 -5.76 -4.13
C LEU A 73 1.86 -4.72 -4.95
N ASN A 74 0.53 -4.70 -4.84
CA ASN A 74 -0.31 -3.71 -5.51
C ASN A 74 -0.77 -2.59 -4.55
N ALA A 75 -0.23 -2.52 -3.33
CA ALA A 75 -0.55 -1.44 -2.39
C ALA A 75 -0.30 -0.07 -3.03
N ALA A 76 -1.22 0.85 -2.79
CA ALA A 76 -1.17 2.22 -3.27
C ALA A 76 -1.49 3.16 -2.12
N ASN A 77 -0.68 4.19 -1.99
CA ASN A 77 -0.94 5.33 -1.12
C ASN A 77 -0.85 6.59 -1.97
N GLN A 78 -1.85 7.46 -1.89
CA GLN A 78 -1.79 8.78 -2.50
C GLN A 78 -1.44 9.81 -1.44
N ASN A 79 -0.35 10.53 -1.64
CA ASN A 79 0.08 11.60 -0.77
C ASN A 79 -0.74 12.86 -1.00
N TYR A 80 -0.71 13.77 -0.02
CA TYR A 80 -1.43 15.04 -0.09
C TYR A 80 -1.03 15.92 -1.29
N ASP A 81 0.22 15.81 -1.76
CA ASP A 81 0.71 16.52 -2.95
C ASP A 81 0.28 15.87 -4.27
N GLY A 82 -0.47 14.77 -4.20
CA GLY A 82 -0.96 14.00 -5.34
C GLY A 82 -0.01 12.92 -5.83
N SER A 83 1.21 12.82 -5.28
CA SER A 83 2.16 11.75 -5.61
C SER A 83 1.67 10.39 -5.13
N TYR A 84 2.13 9.32 -5.78
CA TYR A 84 1.79 7.94 -5.44
C TYR A 84 2.98 7.17 -4.90
N ASP A 85 2.77 6.44 -3.81
CA ASP A 85 3.66 5.37 -3.36
C ASP A 85 3.07 4.01 -3.75
N ILE A 86 3.89 3.17 -4.38
CA ILE A 86 3.41 1.93 -4.99
C ILE A 86 4.20 0.70 -4.57
N GLY A 87 3.44 -0.35 -4.29
CA GLY A 87 3.86 -1.73 -4.08
C GLY A 87 4.53 -2.01 -2.75
N LEU A 88 5.30 -3.10 -2.71
CA LEU A 88 5.74 -3.75 -1.48
C LEU A 88 6.54 -2.81 -0.55
N TRP A 89 7.41 -1.98 -1.14
CA TRP A 89 8.21 -0.98 -0.42
C TRP A 89 7.71 0.46 -0.62
N GLN A 90 6.48 0.65 -1.12
CA GLN A 90 5.85 1.97 -1.31
C GLN A 90 6.78 2.98 -2.00
N ILE A 91 7.17 2.67 -3.24
CA ILE A 91 8.09 3.52 -4.02
C ILE A 91 7.33 4.72 -4.57
N ASN A 92 7.77 5.92 -4.18
CA ASN A 92 7.18 7.18 -4.61
C ASN A 92 7.39 7.47 -6.11
N ASP A 93 6.39 8.04 -6.77
CA ASP A 93 6.39 8.35 -8.21
C ASP A 93 7.45 9.36 -8.65
N GLN A 94 7.95 10.19 -7.73
CA GLN A 94 9.09 11.06 -7.94
C GLN A 94 10.36 10.27 -8.31
N ASN A 95 10.43 8.98 -7.97
CA ASN A 95 11.59 8.13 -8.25
C ASN A 95 11.40 7.20 -9.46
N TRP A 96 10.19 7.05 -9.99
CA TRP A 96 9.91 6.05 -11.03
C TRP A 96 10.68 6.32 -12.32
N GLY A 97 10.97 7.58 -12.64
CA GLY A 97 11.81 7.93 -13.80
C GLY A 97 13.21 7.32 -13.73
N GLN A 98 13.78 7.21 -12.52
CA GLN A 98 15.13 6.72 -12.30
C GLN A 98 15.20 5.20 -12.11
N CYS A 99 14.06 4.55 -11.79
CA CYS A 99 14.05 3.14 -11.41
C CYS A 99 13.14 2.23 -12.25
N SER A 100 12.07 2.76 -12.85
CA SER A 100 11.04 2.02 -13.61
C SER A 100 10.69 2.69 -14.95
N GLY A 101 11.56 3.57 -15.47
CA GLY A 101 11.34 4.28 -16.73
C GLY A 101 10.10 5.18 -16.73
N GLY A 102 9.68 5.65 -15.55
CA GLY A 102 8.50 6.50 -15.36
C GLY A 102 7.18 5.75 -15.11
N ASN A 103 7.20 4.42 -15.09
CA ASN A 103 5.99 3.62 -14.87
C ASN A 103 5.86 3.20 -13.40
N ALA A 104 4.62 3.05 -12.93
CA ALA A 104 4.34 2.45 -11.63
C ALA A 104 4.97 1.04 -11.53
N PRO A 105 5.79 0.74 -10.52
CA PRO A 105 6.48 -0.54 -10.39
C PRO A 105 5.53 -1.61 -9.80
N CYS A 106 4.56 -2.03 -10.61
CA CYS A 106 3.47 -2.93 -10.21
C CYS A 106 3.83 -4.42 -10.22
N ASP A 107 4.96 -4.80 -10.82
CA ASP A 107 5.49 -6.16 -10.73
C ASP A 107 6.63 -6.25 -9.71
N PHE A 108 6.86 -7.46 -9.21
CA PHE A 108 7.82 -7.71 -8.14
C PHE A 108 9.24 -7.25 -8.50
N ASN A 109 9.69 -7.50 -9.72
CA ASN A 109 11.06 -7.21 -10.13
C ASN A 109 11.27 -5.70 -10.28
N SER A 110 10.31 -4.99 -10.88
CA SER A 110 10.39 -3.52 -10.96
C SER A 110 10.36 -2.88 -9.57
N ASN A 111 9.47 -3.35 -8.67
CA ASN A 111 9.36 -2.83 -7.30
C ASN A 111 10.65 -3.08 -6.50
N LEU A 112 11.19 -4.30 -6.56
CA LEU A 112 12.47 -4.67 -5.92
C LEU A 112 13.63 -3.83 -6.43
N ASN A 113 13.78 -3.70 -7.75
CA ASN A 113 14.85 -2.92 -8.36
C ASN A 113 14.76 -1.43 -7.98
N CYS A 114 13.55 -0.89 -7.88
CA CYS A 114 13.32 0.46 -7.37
C CYS A 114 13.71 0.59 -5.90
N ALA A 115 13.27 -0.32 -5.05
CA ALA A 115 13.63 -0.32 -3.63
C ALA A 115 15.15 -0.37 -3.41
N ILE A 116 15.87 -1.23 -4.15
CA ILE A 116 17.34 -1.31 -4.07
C ILE A 116 18.00 0.02 -4.42
N LYS A 117 17.50 0.71 -5.47
CA LYS A 117 18.02 2.03 -5.86
C LYS A 117 17.74 3.09 -4.79
N VAL A 118 16.51 3.18 -4.28
CA VAL A 118 16.15 4.14 -3.21
C VAL A 118 17.01 3.89 -1.97
N TRP A 119 17.21 2.64 -1.58
CA TRP A 119 18.08 2.24 -0.47
C TRP A 119 19.54 2.65 -0.70
N SER A 120 20.04 2.49 -1.93
CA SER A 120 21.38 2.93 -2.30
C SER A 120 21.52 4.47 -2.24
N TRP A 121 20.51 5.22 -2.70
CA TRP A 121 20.48 6.69 -2.56
C TRP A 121 20.45 7.14 -1.10
N GLY A 122 19.86 6.32 -0.22
CA GLY A 122 19.93 6.45 1.23
C GLY A 122 21.28 6.12 1.85
N GLY A 123 22.35 5.95 1.05
CA GLY A 123 23.66 5.58 1.55
C GLY A 123 23.69 4.15 2.07
N ASN A 124 23.00 3.24 1.39
CA ASN A 124 22.86 1.83 1.77
C ASN A 124 22.14 1.66 3.13
N SER A 125 21.06 2.42 3.34
CA SER A 125 20.20 2.34 4.52
C SER A 125 18.74 2.61 4.16
N PHE A 126 17.81 2.21 5.03
CA PHE A 126 16.38 2.49 4.86
C PHE A 126 16.00 3.91 5.31
N ARG A 127 16.96 4.81 5.57
CA ARG A 127 16.72 6.17 6.11
C ARG A 127 15.79 7.07 5.29
N LEU A 128 15.52 6.72 4.03
CA LEU A 128 14.62 7.48 3.15
C LEU A 128 13.16 7.01 3.24
N TRP A 129 12.89 5.87 3.89
CA TRP A 129 11.54 5.43 4.19
C TRP A 129 11.05 6.15 5.44
N SER A 130 9.82 6.67 5.39
CA SER A 130 9.19 7.34 6.53
C SER A 130 9.06 6.40 7.74
N THR A 131 8.93 5.09 7.47
CA THR A 131 8.82 4.02 8.47
C THR A 131 10.16 3.60 9.09
N CYS A 132 11.31 4.13 8.63
CA CYS A 132 12.63 3.71 9.10
C CYS A 132 12.80 3.86 10.62
N SER A 133 12.25 4.92 11.20
CA SER A 133 12.38 5.18 12.64
C SER A 133 11.58 4.18 13.47
N ALA A 134 10.40 3.77 13.00
CA ALA A 134 9.60 2.74 13.65
C ALA A 134 10.30 1.37 13.63
N CYS A 135 11.10 1.11 12.59
CA CYS A 135 11.87 -0.11 12.44
C CYS A 135 13.27 -0.06 13.07
N GLY A 136 13.76 1.12 13.49
CA GLY A 136 15.14 1.29 13.95
C GLY A 136 16.18 1.10 12.83
N CYS A 137 15.82 1.45 11.59
CA CYS A 137 16.55 1.13 10.36
C CYS A 137 17.00 2.37 9.56
N CYS A 138 16.95 3.54 10.21
CA CYS A 138 17.71 4.70 9.78
C CYS A 138 19.16 4.53 10.31
#